data_AF-A0A1G2D126-F1
#
_entry.id   AF-A0A1G2D126-F1
#
_cell.length_a   1.000
_cell.length_b   1.000
_cell.length_c   1.000
_cell.angle_alpha   90.00
_cell.angle_beta   90.00
_cell.angle_gamma   90.00
#
_symmetry.space_group_name_H-M   'P 1'
#
loop_
_entity.id
_entity.type
_entity.pdbx_description
1 polymer ?
#
loop_
_entity_poly.entity_id
_entity_poly.type
_entity_poly.pdbx_seq_one_letter_code
_entity_poly.pdbx_strand_id
1 'polypeptide(L)'
;MLLYENGNAMKESKQHASKGGENREEQFTVVLEPEMQKFVTRMNIRPEDFEIIQKLSAFPNVLIIELAHNLFNMSHERSGWELQQCIAHANVEYHREIYQLLYEFFVRYDWVTCYSLVRILEERSGTPNIYKWEREGRGKK
;
A
#
# COMPACT_ATOMS: atom_id res chain seq x y z
N MET A 1 -21.20 -13.35 -73.50
CA MET A 1 -19.87 -12.99 -73.00
C MET A 1 -20.09 -12.19 -71.73
N LEU A 2 -19.70 -12.77 -70.59
CA LEU A 2 -19.65 -12.25 -69.21
C LEU A 2 -20.90 -11.63 -68.57
N LEU A 3 -21.31 -12.32 -67.49
CA LEU A 3 -22.31 -12.01 -66.48
C LEU A 3 -21.79 -10.97 -65.47
N TYR A 4 -22.69 -10.21 -64.82
CA TYR A 4 -22.91 -10.15 -63.36
C TYR A 4 -23.70 -8.88 -62.99
N GLU A 5 -25.02 -9.05 -62.82
CA GLU A 5 -25.80 -8.31 -61.84
C GLU A 5 -25.74 -9.03 -60.49
N ASN A 6 -25.85 -8.25 -59.41
CA ASN A 6 -26.48 -8.54 -58.11
C ASN A 6 -25.61 -8.28 -56.87
N GLY A 7 -26.19 -7.45 -56.00
CA GLY A 7 -26.37 -7.81 -54.60
C GLY A 7 -25.15 -7.68 -53.70
N ASN A 8 -24.90 -6.48 -53.20
CA ASN A 8 -24.02 -6.29 -52.04
C ASN A 8 -24.79 -6.69 -50.76
N ALA A 9 -24.85 -7.98 -50.50
CA ALA A 9 -25.37 -8.55 -49.26
C ALA A 9 -24.27 -8.59 -48.19
N MET A 10 -24.55 -7.89 -47.09
CA MET A 10 -24.23 -8.24 -45.70
C MET A 10 -23.40 -9.51 -45.48
N LYS A 11 -22.26 -9.38 -44.79
CA LYS A 11 -21.90 -10.20 -43.61
C LYS A 11 -20.71 -9.63 -42.84
N GLU A 12 -21.03 -9.27 -41.60
CA GLU A 12 -20.28 -9.45 -40.36
C GLU A 12 -18.74 -9.41 -40.39
N SER A 13 -18.16 -8.49 -39.61
CA SER A 13 -17.20 -8.88 -38.57
C SER A 13 -16.97 -7.76 -37.56
N LYS A 14 -17.50 -8.01 -36.36
CA LYS A 14 -16.84 -7.83 -35.06
C LYS A 14 -16.40 -6.43 -34.66
N GLN A 15 -17.20 -5.89 -33.74
CA GLN A 15 -16.74 -5.33 -32.47
C GLN A 15 -15.25 -5.61 -32.18
N HIS A 16 -14.44 -4.56 -32.14
CA HIS A 16 -13.39 -4.43 -31.15
C HIS A 16 -13.37 -2.97 -30.70
N ALA A 17 -14.25 -2.68 -29.74
CA ALA A 17 -13.92 -1.72 -28.71
C ALA A 17 -12.54 -2.14 -28.17
N SER A 18 -11.51 -1.33 -28.44
CA SER A 18 -10.21 -1.55 -27.85
C SER A 18 -10.37 -1.29 -26.36
N LYS A 19 -10.58 -2.37 -25.61
CA LYS A 19 -10.39 -2.47 -24.16
C LYS A 19 -8.96 -2.00 -23.86
N GLY A 20 -8.83 -0.70 -23.57
CA GLY A 20 -7.66 -0.11 -22.92
C GLY A 20 -7.91 0.14 -21.44
N GLY A 21 -8.87 -0.57 -20.83
CA GLY A 21 -9.01 -0.64 -19.38
C GLY A 21 -8.16 -1.79 -18.88
N GLU A 22 -6.84 -1.60 -18.84
CA GLU A 22 -6.01 -2.45 -18.00
C GLU A 22 -6.55 -2.35 -16.57
N ASN A 23 -6.88 -3.50 -15.99
CA ASN A 23 -7.36 -3.71 -14.64
C ASN A 23 -6.42 -3.03 -13.61
N ARG A 24 -6.58 -1.72 -13.36
CA ARG A 24 -5.96 -1.06 -12.21
C ARG A 24 -6.45 -1.65 -10.88
N GLU A 25 -7.62 -2.29 -10.90
CA GLU A 25 -8.23 -2.95 -9.74
C GLU A 25 -7.49 -4.25 -9.34
N GLU A 26 -6.73 -4.89 -10.23
CA GLU A 26 -5.94 -6.09 -9.88
C GLU A 26 -4.54 -5.75 -9.32
N GLN A 27 -4.09 -4.49 -9.39
CA GLN A 27 -2.72 -4.11 -9.00
C GLN A 27 -2.54 -3.89 -7.48
N PHE A 28 -3.63 -3.63 -6.73
CA PHE A 28 -3.55 -3.28 -5.30
C PHE A 28 -4.45 -4.16 -4.43
N THR A 29 -4.27 -5.48 -4.50
CA THR A 29 -5.08 -6.46 -3.76
C THR A 29 -5.09 -6.21 -2.25
N VAL A 30 -4.01 -5.65 -1.70
CA VAL A 30 -3.90 -5.31 -0.27
C VAL A 30 -4.84 -4.17 0.11
N VAL A 31 -5.04 -3.19 -0.78
CA VAL A 31 -5.94 -2.06 -0.52
C VAL A 31 -7.40 -2.50 -0.51
N LEU A 32 -7.72 -3.65 -1.10
CA LEU A 32 -9.07 -4.23 -1.08
C LEU A 32 -9.40 -4.95 0.23
N GLU A 33 -8.43 -5.17 1.11
CA GLU A 33 -8.69 -5.81 2.39
C GLU A 33 -9.54 -4.93 3.32
N PRO A 34 -10.48 -5.50 4.10
CA PRO A 34 -11.42 -4.69 4.88
C PRO A 34 -10.76 -3.66 5.82
N GLU A 35 -9.69 -4.04 6.52
CA GLU A 35 -8.98 -3.13 7.43
C GLU A 35 -8.17 -2.08 6.69
N MET A 36 -7.55 -2.44 5.56
CA MET A 36 -6.83 -1.49 4.72
C MET A 36 -7.78 -0.51 4.03
N GLN A 37 -8.94 -0.97 3.54
CA GLN A 37 -10.00 -0.11 2.98
C GLN A 37 -10.49 0.93 3.98
N LYS A 38 -10.74 0.51 5.23
CA LYS A 38 -11.10 1.43 6.32
C LYS A 38 -10.01 2.47 6.54
N PHE A 39 -8.75 2.05 6.54
CA PHE A 39 -7.62 2.97 6.71
C PHE A 39 -7.48 3.96 5.56
N VAL A 40 -7.45 3.51 4.31
CA VAL A 40 -7.28 4.42 3.16
C VAL A 40 -8.42 5.43 3.06
N THR A 41 -9.64 5.01 3.41
CA THR A 41 -10.80 5.91 3.46
C THR A 41 -10.69 6.89 4.63
N ARG A 42 -10.39 6.40 5.84
CA ARG A 42 -10.32 7.24 7.05
C ARG A 42 -9.21 8.28 6.99
N MET A 43 -8.05 7.90 6.46
CA MET A 43 -6.88 8.77 6.35
C MET A 43 -6.83 9.53 5.02
N ASN A 44 -7.85 9.39 4.17
CA ASN A 44 -7.94 10.05 2.87
C ASN A 44 -6.68 9.80 1.98
N ILE A 45 -6.25 8.54 1.91
CA ILE A 45 -5.09 8.15 1.09
C ILE A 45 -5.48 8.20 -0.38
N ARG A 46 -4.67 8.92 -1.16
CA ARG A 46 -4.86 9.10 -2.59
C ARG A 46 -4.49 7.81 -3.35
N PRO A 47 -5.21 7.47 -4.44
CA PRO A 47 -4.97 6.25 -5.18
C PRO A 47 -3.54 6.08 -5.73
N GLU A 48 -2.86 7.18 -6.07
CA GLU A 48 -1.45 7.15 -6.50
C GLU A 48 -0.49 6.61 -5.44
N ASP A 49 -0.89 6.65 -4.17
CA ASP A 49 -0.07 6.22 -3.04
C ASP A 49 -0.33 4.75 -2.64
N PHE A 50 -1.28 4.07 -3.30
CA PHE A 50 -1.59 2.67 -3.06
C PHE A 50 -0.43 1.73 -3.40
N GLU A 51 0.42 2.13 -4.35
CA GLU A 51 1.63 1.36 -4.70
C GLU A 51 2.61 1.28 -3.52
N ILE A 52 2.74 2.36 -2.74
CA ILE A 52 3.61 2.37 -1.55
C ILE A 52 3.08 1.37 -0.52
N ILE A 53 1.76 1.36 -0.27
CA ILE A 53 1.11 0.42 0.65
C ILE A 53 1.31 -1.02 0.17
N GLN A 54 1.11 -1.28 -1.12
CA GLN A 54 1.30 -2.59 -1.72
C GLN A 54 2.74 -3.08 -1.57
N LYS A 55 3.74 -2.23 -1.85
CA LYS A 55 5.16 -2.56 -1.67
C LYS A 55 5.50 -2.82 -0.21
N LEU A 56 5.08 -1.94 0.71
CA LEU A 56 5.32 -2.12 2.15
C LEU A 56 4.70 -3.43 2.67
N SER A 57 3.54 -3.81 2.16
CA SER A 57 2.85 -5.04 2.56
C SER A 57 3.47 -6.33 2.02
N ALA A 58 4.38 -6.25 1.05
CA ALA A 58 5.10 -7.39 0.50
C ALA A 58 6.29 -7.80 1.39
N PHE A 59 6.74 -6.92 2.29
CA PHE A 59 7.80 -7.24 3.24
C PHE A 59 7.27 -8.11 4.39
N PRO A 60 8.12 -9.01 4.93
CA PRO A 60 7.82 -9.73 6.16
C PRO A 60 7.44 -8.78 7.30
N ASN A 61 6.33 -9.06 7.99
CA ASN A 61 5.87 -8.27 9.13
C ASN A 61 6.93 -8.06 10.21
N VAL A 62 7.77 -9.08 10.47
CA VAL A 62 8.86 -8.98 11.44
C VAL A 62 9.80 -7.83 11.09
N LEU A 63 10.11 -7.63 9.80
CA LEU A 63 10.94 -6.52 9.35
C LEU A 63 10.22 -5.17 9.49
N ILE A 64 8.92 -5.11 9.20
CA ILE A 64 8.14 -3.88 9.44
C ILE A 64 8.12 -3.53 10.94
N ILE A 65 7.95 -4.52 11.83
CA ILE A 65 8.01 -4.31 13.28
C ILE A 65 9.40 -3.82 13.70
N GLU A 66 10.45 -4.56 13.34
CA GLU A 66 11.83 -4.26 13.76
C GLU A 66 12.29 -2.88 13.29
N LEU A 67 11.93 -2.51 12.06
CA LEU A 67 12.45 -1.30 11.42
C LEU A 67 11.55 -0.09 11.63
N ALA A 68 10.22 -0.24 11.64
CA ALA A 68 9.28 0.89 11.63
C ALA A 68 8.62 1.14 12.99
N HIS A 69 8.35 0.10 13.78
CA HIS A 69 7.61 0.24 15.04
C HIS A 69 8.30 1.20 16.02
N ASN A 70 9.62 1.05 16.18
CA ASN A 70 10.41 1.89 17.09
C ASN A 70 10.54 3.33 16.58
N LEU A 71 10.71 3.51 15.27
CA LEU A 71 10.81 4.81 14.61
C LEU A 71 9.57 5.68 14.87
N PHE A 72 8.39 5.08 14.77
CA PHE A 72 7.15 5.82 14.97
C PHE A 72 6.75 5.88 16.45
N ASN A 73 7.00 4.87 17.29
CA ASN A 73 6.65 4.94 18.71
C ASN A 73 7.44 5.98 19.52
N MET A 74 8.71 6.23 19.17
CA MET A 74 9.63 6.96 20.05
C MET A 74 9.54 8.48 19.91
N SER A 75 9.33 9.02 18.70
CA SER A 75 9.37 10.47 18.51
C SER A 75 8.55 10.97 17.32
N HIS A 76 7.35 11.47 17.62
CA HIS A 76 6.47 12.14 16.65
C HIS A 76 7.20 13.19 15.78
N GLU A 77 7.96 14.08 16.43
CA GLU A 77 8.59 15.22 15.76
C GLU A 77 9.86 14.85 15.00
N ARG A 78 10.51 13.72 15.36
CA ARG A 78 11.81 13.33 14.78
C ARG A 78 11.73 12.18 13.81
N SER A 79 10.63 11.41 13.74
CA SER A 79 10.52 10.24 12.86
C SER A 79 10.92 10.54 11.42
N GLY A 80 10.59 11.72 10.88
CA GLY A 80 10.98 12.12 9.53
C GLY A 80 12.50 12.27 9.35
N TRP A 81 13.18 12.89 10.31
CA TRP A 81 14.64 13.01 10.31
C TRP A 81 15.32 11.67 10.58
N GLU A 82 14.78 10.88 11.51
CA GLU A 82 15.29 9.54 11.84
C GLU A 82 15.18 8.60 10.64
N LEU A 83 14.09 8.66 9.87
CA LEU A 83 13.95 7.94 8.60
C LEU A 83 15.07 8.31 7.61
N GLN A 84 15.40 9.60 7.47
CA GLN A 84 16.51 10.02 6.62
C GLN A 84 17.85 9.48 7.11
N GLN A 85 18.09 9.46 8.42
CA GLN A 85 19.31 8.85 8.98
C GLN A 85 19.35 7.34 8.71
N CYS A 86 18.23 6.63 8.89
CA CYS A 86 18.11 5.21 8.59
C CYS A 86 18.39 4.93 7.10
N ILE A 87 17.89 5.76 6.18
CA ILE A 87 18.18 5.63 4.74
C ILE A 87 19.68 5.82 4.45
N ALA A 88 20.28 6.87 5.01
CA ALA A 88 21.69 7.21 4.78
C ALA A 88 22.66 6.16 5.32
N HIS A 89 22.29 5.49 6.42
CA HIS A 89 23.15 4.55 7.14
C HIS A 89 22.75 3.08 6.96
N ALA A 90 21.70 2.78 6.19
CA ALA A 90 21.31 1.39 5.91
C ALA A 90 22.38 0.67 5.10
N ASN A 91 22.97 -0.37 5.68
CA ASN A 91 23.91 -1.27 5.01
C ASN A 91 23.22 -2.41 4.23
N VAL A 92 21.90 -2.53 4.41
CA VAL A 92 21.08 -3.60 3.87
C VAL A 92 20.06 -2.98 2.92
N GLU A 93 20.06 -3.44 1.66
CA GLU A 93 19.27 -2.82 0.59
C GLU A 93 17.76 -2.85 0.87
N TYR A 94 17.23 -3.99 1.32
CA TYR A 94 15.82 -4.10 1.64
C TYR A 94 15.41 -3.27 2.88
N HIS A 95 16.31 -3.04 3.85
CA HIS A 95 16.04 -2.09 4.94
C HIS A 95 15.92 -0.66 4.39
N ARG A 96 16.84 -0.28 3.52
CA ARG A 96 16.84 1.04 2.88
C ARG A 96 15.54 1.27 2.11
N GLU A 97 15.08 0.28 1.36
CA GLU A 97 13.82 0.35 0.61
C GLU A 97 12.61 0.57 1.53
N ILE A 98 12.52 -0.18 2.65
CA ILE A 98 11.46 0.02 3.65
C ILE A 98 11.50 1.46 4.18
N TYR A 99 12.67 1.97 4.57
CA TYR A 99 12.79 3.34 5.07
C TYR A 99 12.43 4.39 4.01
N GLN A 100 12.79 4.17 2.75
CA GLN A 100 12.45 5.06 1.64
C GLN A 100 10.95 5.12 1.41
N LEU A 101 10.27 3.97 1.37
CA LEU A 101 8.82 3.88 1.22
C LEU A 101 8.09 4.57 2.38
N LEU A 102 8.55 4.34 3.62
CA LEU A 102 8.00 4.99 4.81
C LEU A 102 8.24 6.50 4.79
N TYR A 103 9.41 6.95 4.35
CA TYR A 103 9.73 8.38 4.23
C TYR A 103 8.88 9.06 3.15
N GLU A 104 8.72 8.42 1.99
CA GLU A 104 7.85 8.92 0.92
C GLU A 104 6.40 9.07 1.40
N PHE A 105 5.90 8.08 2.14
CA PHE A 105 4.56 8.13 2.74
C PHE A 105 4.45 9.21 3.83
N PHE A 106 5.47 9.35 4.66
CA PHE A 106 5.54 10.34 5.74
C PHE A 106 5.46 11.78 5.23
N VAL A 107 6.19 12.08 4.16
CA VAL A 107 6.18 13.42 3.53
C VAL A 107 4.79 13.78 2.99
N ARG A 108 3.97 12.78 2.63
CA ARG A 108 2.63 12.99 2.06
C ARG A 108 1.53 13.10 3.10
N TYR A 109 1.59 12.33 4.18
CA TYR A 109 0.43 12.11 5.06
C TYR A 109 0.59 12.44 6.53
N ASP A 110 1.81 12.67 7.03
CA ASP A 110 2.15 12.81 8.45
C ASP A 110 2.45 11.51 9.22
N TRP A 111 2.92 11.69 10.45
CA TRP A 111 3.28 10.61 11.37
C TRP A 111 2.08 9.76 11.80
N VAL A 112 0.91 10.36 12.07
CA VAL A 112 -0.27 9.63 12.58
C VAL A 112 -0.72 8.63 11.54
N THR A 113 -0.69 9.04 10.27
CA THR A 113 -1.04 8.21 9.14
C THR A 113 -0.01 7.11 8.91
N CYS A 114 1.29 7.42 9.00
CA CYS A 114 2.36 6.41 8.92
C CYS A 114 2.28 5.37 10.03
N TYR A 115 2.11 5.83 11.28
CA TYR A 115 1.99 4.95 12.44
C TYR A 115 0.78 4.04 12.29
N SER A 116 -0.36 4.57 11.84
CA SER A 116 -1.56 3.78 11.59
C SER A 116 -1.35 2.72 10.50
N LEU A 117 -0.65 3.07 9.41
CA LEU A 117 -0.30 2.11 8.36
C LEU A 117 0.56 0.98 8.91
N VAL A 118 1.64 1.32 9.64
CA VAL A 118 2.55 0.34 10.23
C VAL A 118 1.78 -0.63 11.14
N ARG A 119 0.90 -0.13 12.01
CA ARG A 119 0.08 -0.97 12.90
C ARG A 119 -0.84 -1.94 12.15
N ILE A 120 -1.42 -1.53 11.01
CA ILE A 120 -2.26 -2.41 10.19
C ILE A 120 -1.41 -3.48 9.52
N LEU A 121 -0.23 -3.10 8.99
CA LEU A 121 0.69 -4.05 8.38
C LEU A 121 1.16 -5.09 9.41
N GLU A 122 1.45 -4.69 10.64
CA GLU A 122 1.78 -5.59 11.75
C GLU A 122 0.70 -6.64 12.00
N GLU A 123 -0.57 -6.21 12.03
CA GLU A 123 -1.72 -7.06 12.38
C GLU A 123 -2.10 -8.06 11.26
N ARG A 124 -1.72 -7.81 9.99
CA ARG A 124 -2.08 -8.67 8.83
C ARG A 124 -1.60 -10.13 8.93
N SER A 125 -0.48 -10.45 9.58
CA SER A 125 0.09 -11.81 9.52
C SER A 125 -0.31 -12.74 10.67
N GLY A 126 -1.27 -12.34 11.52
CA GLY A 126 -1.66 -13.17 12.66
C GLY A 126 -0.56 -13.33 13.72
N THR A 127 0.55 -12.59 13.61
CA THR A 127 1.50 -12.44 14.72
C THR A 127 0.78 -11.68 15.84
N PRO A 128 0.76 -12.19 17.08
CA PRO A 128 0.18 -11.46 18.20
C PRO A 128 0.89 -10.12 18.29
N ASN A 129 0.15 -9.04 18.08
CA ASN A 129 0.58 -7.69 18.39
C ASN A 129 1.04 -7.71 19.86
N ILE A 130 2.35 -7.74 20.11
CA ILE A 130 2.93 -7.86 21.46
C ILE A 130 2.57 -6.65 22.34
N TYR A 131 2.02 -5.60 21.73
CA TYR A 131 1.49 -4.40 22.39
C TYR A 131 -0.04 -4.39 22.49
N LYS A 132 -0.75 -5.45 22.06
CA LYS A 132 -2.21 -5.59 22.25
C LYS A 132 -2.58 -5.50 23.74
N TRP A 133 -1.72 -6.04 24.61
CA TRP A 133 -1.84 -5.96 26.07
C TRP A 133 -1.83 -4.52 26.60
N GLU A 134 -1.17 -3.57 25.93
CA GLU A 134 -1.15 -2.17 26.38
C GLU A 134 -2.46 -1.43 26.11
N ARG A 135 -3.19 -1.77 25.04
CA ARG A 135 -4.51 -1.17 24.76
C ARG A 135 -5.60 -1.70 25.68
N GLU A 136 -5.53 -2.99 26.01
CA GLU A 136 -6.53 -3.65 26.87
C GLU A 136 -6.25 -3.40 28.38
N GLY A 137 -5.01 -3.08 28.76
CA GLY A 137 -4.61 -2.79 30.14
C GLY A 137 -4.88 -1.36 30.62
N ARG A 138 -5.00 -0.36 29.72
CA ARG A 138 -5.27 1.04 30.09
C ARG A 138 -6.76 1.37 30.26
N GLY A 139 -7.65 0.42 30.02
CA GLY A 139 -9.11 0.56 30.20
C GLY A 139 -9.65 0.09 31.56
N LYS A 140 -8.78 -0.33 32.49
CA LYS A 140 -9.17 -0.70 33.85
C LYS A 140 -8.37 0.10 34.87
N LYS A 141 -8.77 1.35 35.09
CA LYS A 141 -8.62 2.04 36.38
C LYS A 141 -9.89 2.82 36.66
#